data_AF-A0A2C9CMX3-F1
#
_entry.id   AF-A0A2C9CMX3-F1
#
_cell.length_a   1.000
_cell.length_b   1.000
_cell.length_c   1.000
_cell.angle_alpha   90.00
_cell.angle_beta   90.00
_cell.angle_gamma   90.00
#
_symmetry.space_group_name_H-M   'P 1'
#
loop_
_entity.id
_entity.type
_entity.pdbx_description
1 polymer ?
#
loop_
_entity_poly.entity_id
_entity_poly.type
_entity_poly.pdbx_seq_one_letter_code
_entity_poly.pdbx_strand_id
1 'polypeptide(L)' 'MTDDTRTETARRQAQINAKTPGIYAAGGQAMTAAQADTLQNLCEMAGESFDGSLSQADAAIRIAQLQREMNG' A
#
# COMPACT_ATOMS: atom_id res chain seq x y z
N MET A 1 -37.68 4.21 -13.83
CA MET A 1 -36.46 3.77 -14.52
C MET A 1 -35.34 4.00 -13.52
N THR A 2 -35.13 3.02 -12.65
CA THR A 2 -34.18 3.03 -11.53
C THR A 2 -33.10 2.04 -11.91
N ASP A 3 -31.92 2.51 -12.31
CA ASP A 3 -30.61 1.83 -12.14
C ASP A 3 -29.50 2.71 -12.76
N ASP A 4 -29.11 3.82 -12.13
CA ASP A 4 -27.96 4.62 -12.61
C ASP A 4 -26.90 4.90 -11.52
N THR A 5 -27.03 4.28 -10.34
CA THR A 5 -26.08 4.45 -9.23
C THR A 5 -25.07 3.30 -9.10
N ARG A 6 -25.14 2.27 -9.95
CA ARG A 6 -24.25 1.09 -9.83
C ARG A 6 -22.86 1.29 -10.42
N THR A 7 -22.68 2.27 -11.30
CA THR A 7 -21.44 2.41 -12.10
C THR A 7 -20.42 3.39 -11.49
N GLU A 8 -20.82 4.17 -10.48
CA GLU A 8 -19.95 5.22 -9.90
C GLU A 8 -18.96 4.67 -8.87
N THR A 9 -19.37 3.69 -8.05
CA THR A 9 -18.53 3.09 -7.01
C THR A 9 -17.35 2.31 -7.59
N ALA A 10 -17.53 1.66 -8.74
CA ALA A 10 -16.48 0.89 -9.40
C ALA A 10 -15.33 1.77 -9.93
N ARG A 11 -15.63 3.02 -10.34
CA ARG A 11 -14.61 3.96 -10.85
C ARG A 11 -13.76 4.55 -9.73
N ARG A 12 -14.32 4.76 -8.54
CA ARG A 12 -13.53 5.19 -7.37
C ARG A 12 -12.54 4.12 -6.94
N GLN A 13 -12.92 2.84 -6.95
CA GLN A 13 -12.02 1.75 -6.60
C GLN A 13 -10.87 1.59 -7.60
N ALA A 14 -11.12 1.80 -8.90
CA ALA A 14 -10.09 1.71 -9.94
C ALA A 14 -9.07 2.86 -9.90
N GLN A 15 -9.43 4.02 -9.35
CA GLN A 15 -8.51 5.16 -9.20
C GLN A 15 -7.57 5.03 -8.02
N ILE A 16 -7.90 4.22 -7.01
CA ILE A 16 -6.99 3.91 -5.88
C ILE A 16 -5.81 3.07 -6.38
N ASN A 17 -6.00 2.24 -7.41
CA ASN A 17 -4.93 1.41 -7.98
C ASN A 17 -4.02 2.16 -8.97
N ALA A 18 -4.28 3.45 -9.26
CA ALA A 18 -3.68 4.15 -10.40
C ALA A 18 -2.54 5.12 -10.06
N LYS A 19 -2.12 5.31 -8.80
CA LYS A 19 -1.03 6.26 -8.48
C LYS A 19 -0.12 5.82 -7.34
N THR A 20 0.83 4.96 -7.66
CA THR A 20 2.21 5.16 -7.21
C THR A 20 3.14 5.13 -8.42
N PRO A 21 3.25 6.22 -9.20
CA PRO A 21 4.17 6.29 -10.32
C PRO A 21 5.54 6.79 -9.84
N GLY A 22 6.56 5.93 -9.89
CA GLY A 22 7.98 6.23 -9.65
C GLY A 22 8.34 6.16 -8.17
N ILE A 23 9.31 5.34 -7.74
CA ILE A 23 10.71 5.43 -8.13
C ILE A 23 11.30 4.03 -8.32
N TYR A 24 11.58 3.66 -9.57
CA TYR A 24 12.60 2.66 -9.87
C TYR A 24 13.97 3.29 -9.54
N ALA A 25 14.52 3.03 -8.36
CA ALA A 25 15.93 3.27 -8.09
C ALA A 25 16.50 2.09 -7.31
N ALA A 26 17.57 1.52 -7.83
CA ALA A 26 18.37 0.43 -7.26
C ALA A 26 17.80 -1.01 -7.36
N GLY A 27 17.43 -1.48 -8.56
CA GLY A 27 17.42 -2.92 -8.89
C GLY A 27 16.52 -3.87 -8.08
N GLY A 28 15.72 -3.35 -7.15
CA GLY A 28 14.75 -4.11 -6.35
C GLY A 28 13.45 -4.34 -7.11
N GLN A 29 12.80 -5.48 -6.85
CA GLN A 29 11.44 -5.72 -7.31
C GLN A 29 10.49 -4.67 -6.72
N ALA A 30 9.45 -4.30 -7.46
CA ALA A 30 8.41 -3.42 -6.94
C ALA A 30 7.69 -4.08 -5.76
N MET A 31 7.26 -3.29 -4.78
CA MET A 31 6.45 -3.78 -3.66
C MET A 31 5.17 -4.45 -4.20
N THR A 32 4.88 -5.66 -3.70
CA THR A 32 3.66 -6.36 -4.09
C THR A 32 2.44 -5.73 -3.41
N ALA A 33 1.26 -5.84 -4.04
CA ALA A 33 0.02 -5.32 -3.45
C ALA A 33 -0.22 -5.83 -2.02
N ALA A 34 0.03 -7.13 -1.77
CA ALA A 34 -0.10 -7.73 -0.44
C ALA A 34 0.84 -7.12 0.61
N GLN A 35 2.07 -6.77 0.22
CA GLN A 35 2.99 -6.07 1.12
C GLN A 35 2.56 -4.62 1.35
N ALA A 36 2.06 -3.94 0.32
CA ALA A 36 1.55 -2.58 0.45
C ALA A 36 0.38 -2.51 1.44
N ASP A 37 -0.60 -3.42 1.32
CA ASP A 37 -1.74 -3.52 2.25
C ASP A 37 -1.27 -3.80 3.68
N THR A 38 -0.32 -4.72 3.85
CA THR A 38 0.23 -5.06 5.17
C THR A 38 0.96 -3.87 5.79
N LEU A 39 1.82 -3.21 5.01
CA LEU A 39 2.59 -2.06 5.46
C LEU A 39 1.69 -0.88 5.80
N GLN A 40 0.67 -0.60 4.99
CA GLN A 40 -0.29 0.48 5.23
C GLN A 40 -1.02 0.28 6.56
N ASN A 41 -1.58 -0.90 6.81
CA ASN A 41 -2.26 -1.20 8.07
C ASN A 41 -1.35 -1.03 9.29
N LEU A 42 -0.10 -1.51 9.20
CA LEU A 42 0.87 -1.38 10.29
C LEU A 42 1.26 0.07 10.53
N CYS A 43 1.49 0.85 9.47
CA CYS A 43 1.73 2.29 9.57
C CYS A 43 0.56 3.01 10.24
N GLU A 44 -0.68 2.71 9.85
CA GLU A 44 -1.88 3.28 10.49
C GLU A 44 -1.97 2.94 11.98
N MET A 45 -1.71 1.69 12.35
CA MET A 45 -1.73 1.25 13.75
C MET A 45 -0.60 1.87 14.58
N ALA A 46 0.58 2.06 13.99
CA ALA A 46 1.73 2.72 14.63
C ALA A 46 1.64 4.25 14.60
N GLY A 47 0.67 4.83 13.87
CA GLY A 47 0.58 6.28 13.67
C GLY A 47 1.68 6.85 12.76
N GLU A 48 2.24 6.01 11.89
CA GLU A 48 3.34 6.32 10.99
C GLU A 48 2.89 6.57 9.55
N SER A 49 3.76 7.23 8.76
CA SER A 49 3.49 7.50 7.35
C SER A 49 3.77 6.28 6.48
N PHE A 50 2.83 5.95 5.60
CA PHE A 50 3.01 4.91 4.58
C PHE A 50 3.91 5.42 3.44
N ASP A 51 5.00 4.70 3.17
CA ASP A 51 5.88 4.94 2.04
C ASP A 51 5.62 3.91 0.92
N GLY A 52 4.89 4.33 -0.10
CA GLY A 52 4.58 3.52 -1.28
C GLY A 52 5.71 3.43 -2.31
N SER A 53 6.80 4.19 -2.12
CA SER A 53 7.96 4.17 -3.01
C SER A 53 8.99 3.10 -2.62
N LEU A 54 8.77 2.36 -1.53
CA LEU A 54 9.65 1.27 -1.09
C LEU A 54 9.69 0.12 -2.09
N SER A 55 10.86 -0.52 -2.19
CA SER A 55 11.00 -1.78 -2.92
C SER A 55 10.35 -2.94 -2.17
N GLN A 56 10.16 -4.08 -2.85
CA GLN A 56 9.67 -5.31 -2.24
C GLN A 56 10.47 -5.72 -1.00
N ALA A 57 11.80 -5.59 -1.07
CA ALA A 57 12.70 -5.95 0.02
C ALA A 57 12.61 -4.93 1.17
N ASP A 58 12.62 -3.63 0.85
CA ASP A 58 12.54 -2.57 1.85
C ASP A 58 11.20 -2.57 2.58
N ALA A 59 10.10 -2.80 1.85
CA ALA A 59 8.77 -2.98 2.43
C ALA A 59 8.74 -4.17 3.39
N ALA A 60 9.34 -5.31 3.02
CA ALA A 60 9.42 -6.47 3.91
C ALA A 60 10.18 -6.17 5.21
N ILE A 61 11.29 -5.42 5.12
CA ILE A 61 12.07 -4.99 6.28
C ILE A 61 11.24 -4.06 7.16
N ARG A 62 10.56 -3.08 6.57
CA ARG A 62 9.74 -2.11 7.31
C ARG A 62 8.56 -2.78 8.01
N ILE A 63 7.87 -3.70 7.33
CA ILE A 63 6.81 -4.53 7.91
C ILE A 63 7.33 -5.29 9.14
N ALA A 64 8.49 -5.95 9.03
CA ALA A 64 9.05 -6.73 10.14
C ALA A 64 9.44 -5.85 11.35
N GLN A 65 9.92 -4.63 11.11
CA GLN A 65 10.21 -3.66 12.17
C GLN A 65 8.93 -3.24 12.90
N LEU A 66 7.92 -2.79 12.17
CA LEU A 66 6.64 -2.36 12.75
C LEU A 66 5.96 -3.50 13.51
N GLN A 67 5.95 -4.72 12.95
CA GLN A 67 5.40 -5.89 13.63
C GLN A 67 6.16 -6.21 14.93
N ARG A 68 7.47 -5.99 14.98
CA ARG A 68 8.26 -6.19 16.21
C ARG A 68 7.92 -5.12 17.25
N GLU A 69 7.83 -3.86 16.84
CA GLU A 69 7.49 -2.74 17.72
C GLU A 69 6.08 -2.89 18.31
N MET A 70 5.14 -3.45 17.56
CA MET A 70 3.76 -3.66 18.02
C MET A 70 3.56 -4.91 18.90
N ASN A 71 4.47 -5.88 18.83
CA ASN A 71 4.41 -7.13 19.58
C ASN A 71 5.35 -7.18 20.79
N GLY A 72 6.14 -6.13 21.03
CA GLY A 72 7.08 -6.02 22.16
C GLY A 72 6.56 -5.09 23.24
#